data_AF-A0A1I8JD06-F1
#
_entry.id   AF-A0A1I8JD06-F1
#
_cell.length_a   1.000
_cell.length_b   1.000
_cell.length_c   1.000
_cell.angle_alpha   90.00
_cell.angle_beta   90.00
_cell.angle_gamma   90.00
#
_symmetry.space_group_name_H-M   'P 1'
#
loop_
_entity.id
_entity.type
_entity.pdbx_description
1 polymer ?
#
loop_
_entity_poly.entity_id
_entity_poly.type
_entity_poly.pdbx_seq_one_letter_code
_entity_poly.pdbx_strand_id
1 'polypeptide(L)'
;IHYTLQVMLKTTQSDEERKQQQQQCNDDAAAAAAAAADRRRELHLQSEQKRRDSIKLGYERLSEQVQSGGGTSDGGGKGAALSKATILQRSIRHMESLNRQRELQEAELDCLKKQVAALQVIEESYRQLLASGRLASSLSAAAASVRVPDSVKLAVFRGVMDELFDSFNSATGDASSFVELSGRSLAWLEHSCQPSAMRDLCDRVVRRVLAESNLSPAGGPALTSQSAL
;
A
#
# COMPACT_ATOMS: atom_id res chain seq x y z
N ILE A 1 -43.74 -85.67 -62.18
CA ILE A 1 -43.51 -85.88 -60.73
C ILE A 1 -42.08 -85.48 -60.33
N HIS A 2 -41.03 -86.10 -60.91
CA HIS A 2 -39.63 -85.78 -60.57
C HIS A 2 -39.24 -84.30 -60.73
N TYR A 3 -39.60 -83.68 -61.87
CA TYR A 3 -39.30 -82.26 -62.13
C TYR A 3 -40.00 -81.32 -61.13
N THR A 4 -41.26 -81.58 -60.81
CA THR A 4 -42.05 -80.78 -59.85
C THR A 4 -41.47 -80.88 -58.44
N LEU A 5 -41.04 -82.08 -58.02
CA LEU A 5 -40.38 -82.28 -56.73
C LEU A 5 -39.03 -81.54 -56.68
N GLN A 6 -38.26 -81.56 -57.77
CA GLN A 6 -36.97 -80.88 -57.85
C GLN A 6 -37.11 -79.35 -57.83
N VAL A 7 -38.15 -78.79 -58.46
CA VAL A 7 -38.46 -77.36 -58.41
C VAL A 7 -38.88 -76.95 -56.99
N MET A 8 -39.76 -77.72 -56.34
CA MET A 8 -40.16 -77.43 -54.96
C MET A 8 -38.99 -77.51 -53.97
N LEU A 9 -38.09 -78.48 -54.13
CA LEU A 9 -36.88 -78.58 -53.30
C LEU A 9 -35.95 -77.37 -53.47
N LYS A 10 -35.81 -76.87 -54.70
CA LYS A 10 -34.97 -75.69 -55.00
C LYS A 10 -35.60 -74.40 -54.48
N THR A 11 -36.91 -74.25 -54.56
CA THR A 11 -37.61 -73.07 -53.99
C THR A 11 -37.54 -73.08 -52.48
N THR A 12 -37.69 -74.24 -51.82
CA THR A 12 -37.56 -74.33 -50.36
C THR A 12 -36.14 -74.03 -49.90
N GLN A 13 -35.12 -74.56 -50.60
CA GLN A 13 -33.71 -74.23 -50.30
C GLN A 13 -33.43 -72.73 -50.46
N SER A 14 -33.92 -72.12 -51.54
CA SER A 14 -33.77 -70.67 -51.77
C SER A 14 -34.49 -69.83 -50.72
N ASP A 15 -35.68 -70.25 -50.28
CA ASP A 15 -36.43 -69.56 -49.22
C ASP A 15 -35.73 -69.68 -47.86
N GLU A 16 -35.07 -70.80 -47.59
CA GLU A 16 -34.30 -71.04 -46.36
C GLU A 16 -33.03 -70.20 -46.32
N GLU A 17 -32.33 -70.08 -47.45
CA GLU A 17 -31.18 -69.18 -47.63
C GLU A 17 -31.58 -67.71 -47.44
N ARG A 18 -32.73 -67.30 -47.99
CA ARG A 18 -33.26 -65.93 -47.81
C ARG A 18 -33.60 -65.64 -46.35
N LYS A 19 -34.18 -66.60 -45.63
CA LYS A 19 -34.47 -66.46 -44.19
C LYS A 19 -33.17 -66.35 -43.38
N GLN A 20 -32.16 -67.16 -43.69
CA GLN A 20 -30.86 -67.08 -43.03
C GLN A 20 -30.16 -65.73 -43.31
N GLN A 21 -30.21 -65.25 -44.55
CA GLN A 21 -29.60 -63.97 -44.93
C GLN A 21 -30.33 -62.78 -44.31
N GLN A 22 -31.66 -62.84 -44.19
CA GLN A 22 -32.45 -61.82 -43.50
C GLN A 22 -32.19 -61.81 -41.98
N GLN A 23 -32.06 -62.99 -41.37
CA GLN A 23 -31.71 -63.12 -39.96
C GLN A 23 -30.32 -62.53 -39.67
N GLN A 24 -29.33 -62.87 -40.49
CA GLN A 24 -27.97 -62.34 -40.38
C GLN A 24 -27.95 -60.79 -40.48
N CYS A 25 -28.71 -60.22 -41.43
CA CYS A 25 -28.79 -58.76 -41.60
C CYS A 25 -29.43 -58.06 -40.38
N ASN A 26 -30.43 -58.68 -39.75
CA ASN A 26 -31.04 -58.16 -38.53
C ASN A 26 -30.08 -58.20 -37.33
N ASP A 27 -29.32 -59.29 -37.20
CA ASP A 27 -28.35 -59.45 -36.11
C ASP A 27 -27.17 -58.47 -36.25
N ASP A 28 -26.70 -58.24 -37.48
CA ASP A 28 -25.66 -57.24 -37.79
C ASP A 28 -26.16 -55.81 -37.51
N ALA A 29 -27.42 -55.50 -37.85
CA ALA A 29 -28.04 -54.20 -37.56
C ALA A 29 -28.21 -53.97 -36.04
N ALA A 30 -28.63 -55.01 -35.30
CA ALA A 30 -28.72 -54.96 -33.84
C ALA A 30 -27.34 -54.77 -33.19
N ALA A 31 -26.32 -55.47 -33.67
CA ALA A 31 -24.95 -55.32 -33.20
C ALA A 31 -24.38 -53.91 -33.49
N ALA A 32 -24.66 -53.36 -34.67
CA ALA A 32 -24.25 -52.00 -35.03
C ALA A 32 -24.95 -50.94 -34.15
N ALA A 33 -26.23 -51.12 -33.85
CA ALA A 33 -26.98 -50.25 -32.95
C ALA A 33 -26.45 -50.33 -31.51
N ALA A 34 -26.13 -51.52 -31.01
CA ALA A 34 -25.51 -51.71 -29.70
C ALA A 34 -24.14 -51.03 -29.62
N ALA A 35 -23.27 -51.22 -30.62
CA ALA A 35 -21.97 -50.57 -30.68
C ALA A 35 -22.06 -49.03 -30.79
N ALA A 36 -23.10 -48.50 -31.45
CA ALA A 36 -23.36 -47.07 -31.48
C ALA A 36 -23.82 -46.53 -30.11
N ALA A 37 -24.69 -47.27 -29.42
CA ALA A 37 -25.14 -46.93 -28.07
C ALA A 37 -23.97 -46.95 -27.05
N ASP A 38 -23.09 -47.95 -27.14
CA ASP A 38 -21.91 -48.04 -26.29
C ASP A 38 -20.91 -46.92 -26.56
N ARG A 39 -20.67 -46.57 -27.84
CA ARG A 39 -19.86 -45.39 -28.19
C ARG A 39 -20.44 -44.10 -27.61
N ARG A 40 -21.76 -43.93 -27.65
CA ARG A 40 -22.43 -42.76 -27.06
C ARG A 40 -22.25 -42.73 -25.53
N ARG A 41 -22.37 -43.87 -24.85
CA ARG A 41 -22.14 -43.99 -23.41
C ARG A 41 -20.71 -43.61 -23.04
N GLU A 42 -19.73 -44.12 -23.79
CA GLU A 42 -18.31 -43.85 -23.55
C GLU A 42 -17.99 -42.36 -23.73
N LEU A 43 -18.44 -41.74 -24.83
CA LEU A 43 -18.27 -40.30 -25.04
C LEU A 43 -18.91 -39.46 -23.92
N HIS A 44 -20.08 -39.89 -23.43
CA HIS A 44 -20.74 -39.24 -22.31
C HIS A 44 -19.93 -39.36 -21.02
N LEU A 45 -19.39 -40.54 -20.71
CA LEU A 45 -18.53 -40.76 -19.54
C LEU A 45 -17.24 -39.92 -19.62
N GLN A 46 -16.60 -39.86 -20.78
CA GLN A 46 -15.40 -39.04 -20.98
C GLN A 46 -15.69 -37.54 -20.79
N SER A 47 -16.80 -37.05 -21.34
CA SER A 47 -17.24 -35.66 -21.15
C SER A 47 -17.52 -35.35 -19.67
N GLU A 48 -18.21 -36.26 -18.98
CA GLU A 48 -18.53 -36.15 -17.56
C GLU A 48 -17.26 -36.16 -16.69
N GLN A 49 -16.29 -37.02 -17.00
CA GLN A 49 -15.00 -37.08 -16.32
C GLN A 49 -14.22 -35.78 -16.50
N LYS A 50 -14.12 -35.27 -17.74
CA LYS A 50 -13.46 -33.99 -18.02
C LYS A 50 -14.11 -32.83 -17.24
N ARG A 51 -15.44 -32.82 -17.11
CA ARG A 51 -16.16 -31.84 -16.28
C ARG A 51 -15.78 -31.99 -14.80
N ARG A 52 -15.73 -33.22 -14.28
CA ARG A 52 -15.34 -33.49 -12.87
C ARG A 52 -13.90 -33.08 -12.57
N ASP A 53 -12.98 -33.36 -13.47
CA ASP A 53 -11.57 -32.97 -13.32
C ASP A 53 -11.40 -31.45 -13.33
N SER A 54 -12.14 -30.77 -14.22
CA SER A 54 -12.15 -29.30 -14.26
C SER A 54 -12.68 -28.70 -12.95
N ILE A 55 -13.76 -29.28 -12.38
CA ILE A 55 -14.30 -28.84 -11.09
C ILE A 55 -13.29 -29.11 -9.96
N LYS A 56 -12.66 -30.28 -9.94
CA LYS A 56 -11.66 -30.66 -8.93
C LYS A 56 -10.49 -29.66 -8.92
N LEU A 57 -9.96 -29.33 -10.09
CA LEU A 57 -8.90 -28.32 -10.24
C LEU A 57 -9.36 -26.93 -9.76
N GLY A 58 -10.63 -26.57 -9.99
CA GLY A 58 -11.20 -25.34 -9.46
C GLY A 58 -11.19 -25.28 -7.93
N TYR A 59 -11.53 -26.38 -7.25
CA TYR A 59 -11.46 -26.47 -5.78
C TYR A 59 -10.04 -26.39 -5.25
N GLU A 60 -9.07 -27.02 -5.92
CA GLU A 60 -7.65 -26.97 -5.53
C GLU A 60 -7.14 -25.52 -5.57
N ARG A 61 -7.37 -24.80 -6.68
CA ARG A 61 -7.01 -23.37 -6.80
C ARG A 61 -7.71 -22.49 -5.77
N LEU A 62 -9.01 -22.70 -5.59
CA LEU A 62 -9.80 -21.92 -4.65
C LEU A 62 -9.32 -22.12 -3.20
N SER A 63 -8.95 -23.35 -2.86
CA SER A 63 -8.36 -23.69 -1.56
C SER A 63 -7.04 -22.97 -1.33
N GLU A 64 -6.15 -22.93 -2.33
CA GLU A 64 -4.87 -22.22 -2.25
C GLU A 64 -5.05 -20.72 -2.02
N GLN A 65 -5.93 -20.07 -2.81
CA GLN A 65 -6.18 -18.63 -2.71
C GLN A 65 -6.72 -18.24 -1.32
N VAL A 66 -7.67 -19.02 -0.82
CA VAL A 66 -8.34 -18.73 0.46
C VAL A 66 -7.45 -19.05 1.67
N GLN A 67 -6.58 -20.07 1.58
CA GLN A 67 -5.59 -20.37 2.62
C GLN A 67 -4.42 -19.39 2.62
N SER A 68 -4.04 -18.85 1.47
CA SER A 68 -2.96 -17.85 1.34
C SER A 68 -3.41 -16.45 1.76
N GLY A 69 -4.66 -16.07 1.43
CA GLY A 69 -5.21 -14.74 1.72
C GLY A 69 -5.81 -14.57 3.12
N GLY A 70 -5.93 -15.65 3.91
CA GLY A 70 -6.42 -15.62 5.28
C GLY A 70 -5.31 -16.00 6.26
N GLY A 71 -4.77 -15.02 6.99
CA GLY A 71 -3.84 -15.24 8.10
C GLY A 71 -4.45 -15.94 9.31
N THR A 72 -5.25 -17.00 9.11
CA THR A 72 -5.68 -17.88 10.19
C THR A 72 -4.58 -18.89 10.44
N SER A 73 -3.65 -18.51 11.30
CA SER A 73 -2.88 -19.40 12.16
C SER A 73 -3.80 -20.10 13.16
N ASP A 74 -4.80 -20.83 12.67
CA ASP A 74 -5.56 -21.77 13.49
C ASP A 74 -5.06 -23.17 13.16
N GLY A 75 -4.06 -23.60 13.93
CA GLY A 75 -3.75 -24.96 14.42
C GLY A 75 -4.01 -26.22 13.60
N GLY A 76 -4.40 -26.16 12.34
CA GLY A 76 -4.64 -27.30 11.45
C GLY A 76 -3.57 -27.32 10.38
N GLY A 77 -2.59 -28.21 10.55
CA GLY A 77 -1.37 -28.25 9.76
C GLY A 77 -1.55 -28.07 8.25
N LYS A 78 -0.57 -27.39 7.65
CA LYS A 78 -0.26 -27.40 6.21
C LYS A 78 -0.39 -28.84 5.68
N GLY A 79 -1.56 -29.21 5.15
CA GLY A 79 -1.79 -30.58 4.66
C GLY A 79 -3.16 -31.18 4.97
N ALA A 80 -3.98 -30.60 5.86
CA ALA A 80 -5.35 -31.08 6.02
C ALA A 80 -6.22 -30.61 4.84
N ALA A 81 -6.51 -31.51 3.90
CA ALA A 81 -7.43 -31.25 2.79
C ALA A 81 -8.78 -30.77 3.32
N LEU A 82 -9.07 -29.49 3.13
CA LEU A 82 -10.34 -28.90 3.56
C LEU A 82 -11.50 -29.57 2.82
N SER A 83 -12.62 -29.78 3.52
CA SER A 83 -13.82 -30.31 2.87
C SER A 83 -14.29 -29.32 1.79
N LYS A 84 -14.94 -29.82 0.72
CA LYS A 84 -15.49 -28.98 -0.37
C LYS A 84 -16.42 -27.89 0.19
N ALA A 85 -17.27 -28.24 1.16
CA ALA A 85 -18.16 -27.29 1.82
C ALA A 85 -17.38 -26.22 2.59
N THR A 86 -16.31 -26.60 3.30
CA THR A 86 -15.45 -25.66 4.02
C THR A 86 -14.71 -24.71 3.07
N ILE A 87 -14.21 -25.21 1.93
CA ILE A 87 -13.55 -24.39 0.91
C ILE A 87 -14.53 -23.30 0.45
N LEU A 88 -15.72 -23.68 0.00
CA LEU A 88 -16.74 -22.72 -0.45
C LEU A 88 -17.09 -21.68 0.62
N GLN A 89 -17.30 -22.13 1.87
CA GLN A 89 -17.66 -21.22 2.96
C GLN A 89 -16.53 -20.23 3.28
N ARG A 90 -15.27 -20.68 3.28
CA ARG A 90 -14.13 -19.78 3.49
C ARG A 90 -13.94 -18.84 2.29
N SER A 91 -14.21 -19.29 1.06
CA SER A 91 -14.18 -18.43 -0.13
C SER A 91 -15.19 -17.29 -0.05
N ILE A 92 -16.41 -17.56 0.41
CA ILE A 92 -17.43 -16.53 0.61
C ILE A 92 -16.92 -15.50 1.61
N ARG A 93 -16.43 -15.95 2.78
CA ARG A 93 -15.87 -15.05 3.82
C ARG A 93 -14.67 -14.25 3.31
N HIS A 94 -13.79 -14.87 2.53
CA HIS A 94 -12.63 -14.21 1.97
C HIS A 94 -13.05 -13.12 0.97
N MET A 95 -14.02 -13.39 0.10
CA MET A 95 -14.57 -12.41 -0.82
C MET A 95 -15.24 -11.23 -0.09
N GLU A 96 -16.01 -11.51 0.96
CA GLU A 96 -16.59 -10.46 1.82
C GLU A 96 -15.52 -9.59 2.48
N SER A 97 -14.45 -10.21 2.99
CA SER A 97 -13.31 -9.51 3.59
C SER A 97 -12.58 -8.63 2.57
N LEU A 98 -12.34 -9.15 1.36
CA LEU A 98 -11.71 -8.40 0.27
C LEU A 98 -12.57 -7.22 -0.15
N ASN A 99 -13.89 -7.39 -0.26
CA ASN A 99 -14.80 -6.29 -0.58
C ASN A 99 -14.77 -5.20 0.49
N ARG A 100 -14.81 -5.58 1.78
CA ARG A 100 -14.70 -4.62 2.88
C ARG A 100 -13.34 -3.91 2.88
N GLN A 101 -12.24 -4.62 2.61
CA GLN A 101 -10.92 -4.01 2.50
C GLN A 101 -10.86 -3.02 1.33
N ARG A 102 -11.45 -3.37 0.18
CA ARG A 102 -11.54 -2.47 -0.98
C ARG A 102 -12.31 -1.20 -0.64
N GLU A 103 -13.46 -1.31 0.02
CA GLU A 103 -14.27 -0.15 0.43
C GLU A 103 -13.50 0.79 1.38
N LEU A 104 -12.74 0.23 2.33
CA LEU A 104 -11.88 1.03 3.22
C LEU A 104 -10.76 1.75 2.45
N GLN A 105 -10.10 1.06 1.52
CA GLN A 105 -9.05 1.65 0.68
C GLN A 105 -9.59 2.74 -0.26
N GLU A 106 -10.78 2.54 -0.81
CA GLU A 106 -11.47 3.55 -1.63
C GLU A 106 -11.80 4.80 -0.81
N ALA A 107 -12.31 4.64 0.41
CA ALA A 107 -12.60 5.75 1.31
C ALA A 107 -11.33 6.52 1.73
N GLU A 108 -10.23 5.82 2.01
CA GLU A 108 -8.93 6.43 2.32
C GLU A 108 -8.36 7.19 1.13
N LEU A 109 -8.42 6.62 -0.08
CA LEU A 109 -8.01 7.31 -1.30
C LEU A 109 -8.80 8.59 -1.53
N ASP A 110 -10.11 8.58 -1.30
CA ASP A 110 -10.93 9.77 -1.46
C ASP A 110 -10.66 10.83 -0.38
N CYS A 111 -10.31 10.43 0.84
CA CYS A 111 -9.82 11.33 1.87
C CYS A 111 -8.50 11.99 1.45
N LEU A 112 -7.53 11.19 0.98
CA LEU A 112 -6.23 11.68 0.54
C LEU A 112 -6.37 12.64 -0.66
N LYS A 113 -7.23 12.34 -1.63
CA LYS A 113 -7.51 13.25 -2.75
C LYS A 113 -8.05 14.60 -2.28
N LYS A 114 -8.98 14.60 -1.31
CA LYS A 114 -9.51 15.85 -0.72
C LYS A 114 -8.42 16.63 -0.01
N GLN A 115 -7.53 15.96 0.72
CA GLN A 115 -6.41 16.61 1.40
C GLN A 115 -5.43 17.23 0.41
N VAL A 116 -5.07 16.52 -0.66
CA VAL A 116 -4.22 17.04 -1.74
C VAL A 116 -4.86 18.26 -2.40
N ALA A 117 -6.15 18.20 -2.73
CA ALA A 117 -6.86 19.34 -3.30
C ALA A 117 -6.88 20.55 -2.35
N ALA A 118 -7.10 20.34 -1.06
CA ALA A 118 -7.05 21.42 -0.06
C ALA A 118 -5.65 22.04 0.02
N LEU A 119 -4.59 21.22 0.03
CA LEU A 119 -3.21 21.70 0.03
C LEU A 119 -2.88 22.50 -1.24
N GLN A 120 -3.36 22.07 -2.41
CA GLN A 120 -3.19 22.81 -3.66
C GLN A 120 -3.90 24.17 -3.63
N VAL A 121 -5.10 24.25 -3.04
CA VAL A 121 -5.82 25.53 -2.86
C VAL A 121 -5.01 26.46 -1.94
N ILE A 122 -4.44 25.93 -0.86
CA ILE A 122 -3.59 26.70 0.05
C ILE A 122 -2.34 27.20 -0.68
N GLU A 123 -1.65 26.31 -1.41
CA GLU A 123 -0.47 26.65 -2.21
C GLU A 123 -0.78 27.77 -3.20
N GLU A 124 -1.87 27.64 -3.96
CA GLU A 124 -2.29 28.65 -4.94
C GLU A 124 -2.65 29.98 -4.25
N SER A 125 -3.32 29.93 -3.10
CA SER A 125 -3.61 31.12 -2.29
C SER A 125 -2.33 31.84 -1.86
N TYR A 126 -1.30 31.12 -1.41
CA TYR A 126 -0.01 31.72 -1.05
C TYR A 126 0.72 32.27 -2.28
N ARG A 127 0.70 31.55 -3.40
CA ARG A 127 1.27 32.00 -4.67
C ARG A 127 0.65 33.32 -5.13
N GLN A 128 -0.67 33.45 -5.04
CA GLN A 128 -1.40 34.68 -5.35
C GLN A 128 -1.08 35.81 -4.35
N LEU A 129 -0.96 35.51 -3.06
CA LEU A 129 -0.60 36.49 -2.03
C LEU A 129 0.83 37.04 -2.24
N LEU A 130 1.75 36.19 -2.69
CA LEU A 130 3.11 36.57 -3.10
C LEU A 130 3.08 37.41 -4.39
N ALA A 131 2.40 36.94 -5.43
CA ALA A 131 2.31 37.63 -6.73
C ALA A 131 1.63 39.01 -6.63
N SER A 132 0.64 39.15 -5.75
CA SER A 132 -0.05 40.43 -5.48
C SER A 132 0.75 41.38 -4.59
N GLY A 133 1.93 40.98 -4.12
CA GLY A 133 2.79 41.80 -3.27
C GLY A 133 2.20 42.09 -1.89
N ARG A 134 1.05 41.51 -1.51
CA ARG A 134 0.39 41.73 -0.21
C ARG A 134 1.16 41.10 0.95
N LEU A 135 1.76 39.92 0.74
CA LEU A 135 2.65 39.32 1.73
C LEU A 135 3.94 40.13 1.84
N ALA A 136 4.51 40.54 0.69
CA ALA A 136 5.69 41.37 0.65
C ALA A 136 5.44 42.74 1.29
N SER A 137 4.28 43.37 1.13
CA SER A 137 3.94 44.65 1.77
C SER A 137 3.61 44.49 3.26
N SER A 138 3.04 43.37 3.70
CA SER A 138 2.82 43.06 5.12
C SER A 138 4.12 42.73 5.85
N LEU A 139 4.99 41.89 5.28
CA LEU A 139 6.33 41.64 5.82
C LEU A 139 7.25 42.84 5.66
N SER A 140 7.18 43.59 4.56
CA SER A 140 7.95 44.82 4.36
C SER A 140 7.46 45.93 5.29
N ALA A 141 6.17 46.02 5.64
CA ALA A 141 5.76 46.92 6.70
C ALA A 141 6.40 46.56 8.06
N ALA A 142 6.72 45.29 8.30
CA ALA A 142 7.47 44.83 9.48
C ALA A 142 9.02 44.85 9.30
N ALA A 143 9.53 44.80 8.06
CA ALA A 143 10.96 44.67 7.73
C ALA A 143 11.59 45.91 7.07
N ALA A 144 10.80 46.92 6.70
CA ALA A 144 11.27 48.16 6.08
C ALA A 144 11.93 49.11 7.08
N SER A 145 11.82 48.86 8.39
CA SER A 145 12.66 49.54 9.38
C SER A 145 13.94 48.73 9.61
N VAL A 146 15.03 49.15 8.97
CA VAL A 146 16.43 48.76 9.24
C VAL A 146 16.85 47.40 8.65
N ARG A 147 17.58 47.45 7.52
CA ARG A 147 18.40 46.32 7.05
C ARG A 147 19.52 46.04 8.06
N VAL A 148 19.29 45.12 8.99
CA VAL A 148 20.32 44.59 9.88
C VAL A 148 21.20 43.60 9.09
N PRO A 149 22.54 43.72 9.11
CA PRO A 149 23.44 42.76 8.46
C PRO A 149 23.25 41.34 9.00
N ASP A 150 23.42 40.33 8.16
CA ASP A 150 23.22 38.92 8.57
C ASP A 150 24.23 38.47 9.64
N SER A 151 25.42 39.07 9.70
CA SER A 151 26.39 38.86 10.78
C SER A 151 25.85 39.26 12.15
N VAL A 152 25.09 40.35 12.23
CA VAL A 152 24.46 40.83 13.48
C VAL A 152 23.30 39.92 13.86
N LYS A 153 22.48 39.48 12.89
CA LYS A 153 21.41 38.51 13.14
C LYS A 153 21.96 37.19 13.69
N LEU A 154 23.05 36.69 13.10
CA LEU A 154 23.72 35.47 13.54
C LEU A 154 24.34 35.62 14.93
N ALA A 155 24.94 36.78 15.22
CA ALA A 155 25.48 37.09 16.55
C ALA A 155 24.39 37.15 17.63
N VAL A 156 23.23 37.74 17.32
CA VAL A 156 22.07 37.73 18.22
C VAL A 156 21.54 36.31 18.43
N PHE A 157 21.35 35.54 17.35
CA PHE A 157 20.89 34.16 17.46
C PHE A 157 21.83 33.31 18.33
N ARG A 158 23.13 33.39 18.07
CA ARG A 158 24.15 32.70 18.87
C ARG A 158 24.09 33.12 20.33
N GLY A 159 24.04 34.42 20.61
CA GLY A 159 23.98 34.93 21.98
C GLY A 159 22.73 34.47 22.75
N VAL A 160 21.59 34.30 22.07
CA VAL A 160 20.38 33.74 22.67
C VAL A 160 20.55 32.25 22.96
N MET A 161 21.09 31.49 22.00
CA MET A 161 21.32 30.05 22.16
C MET A 161 22.32 29.73 23.27
N ASP A 162 23.42 30.50 23.34
CA ASP A 162 24.46 30.31 24.35
C ASP A 162 23.90 30.57 25.76
N GLU A 163 23.12 31.63 25.97
CA GLU A 163 22.49 31.90 27.28
C GLU A 163 21.41 30.89 27.67
N LEU A 164 20.62 30.40 26.70
CA LEU A 164 19.67 29.32 26.97
C LEU A 164 20.40 28.03 27.37
N PHE A 165 21.51 27.72 26.71
CA PHE A 165 22.29 26.52 26.99
C PHE A 165 22.97 26.59 28.37
N ASP A 166 23.55 27.75 28.73
CA ASP A 166 24.15 27.97 30.05
C ASP A 166 23.11 27.93 31.17
N SER A 167 21.94 28.52 30.93
CA SER A 167 20.80 28.47 31.84
C SER A 167 20.30 27.03 32.04
N PHE A 168 20.21 26.26 30.96
CA PHE A 168 19.83 24.85 31.02
C PHE A 168 20.85 24.04 31.84
N ASN A 169 22.14 24.17 31.52
CA ASN A 169 23.21 23.47 32.23
C ASN A 169 23.25 23.83 33.71
N SER A 170 22.99 25.09 34.06
CA SER A 170 22.90 25.52 35.46
C SER A 170 21.69 24.91 36.18
N ALA A 171 20.57 24.75 35.48
CA ALA A 171 19.35 24.19 36.04
C ALA A 171 19.42 22.66 36.21
N THR A 172 20.08 21.95 35.29
CA THR A 172 20.12 20.47 35.23
C THR A 172 21.45 19.86 35.65
N GLY A 173 22.51 20.65 35.81
CA GLY A 173 23.89 20.17 36.00
C GLY A 173 24.12 19.30 37.25
N ASP A 174 23.32 19.48 38.30
CA ASP A 174 23.44 18.73 39.56
C ASP A 174 22.48 17.54 39.67
N ALA A 175 21.75 17.20 38.60
CA ALA A 175 20.75 16.13 38.67
C ALA A 175 21.42 14.74 38.78
N SER A 176 21.05 13.99 39.82
CA SER A 176 21.66 12.68 40.14
C SER A 176 20.88 11.48 39.59
N SER A 177 19.65 11.70 39.10
CA SER A 177 18.76 10.66 38.59
C SER A 177 17.92 11.15 37.41
N PHE A 178 17.41 10.23 36.58
CA PHE A 178 16.58 10.56 35.41
C PHE A 178 15.27 11.28 35.80
N VAL A 179 14.67 10.90 36.93
CA VAL A 179 13.43 11.54 37.44
C VAL A 179 13.71 12.98 37.87
N GLU A 180 14.83 13.21 38.55
CA GLU A 180 15.25 14.56 38.95
C GLU A 180 15.63 15.40 37.72
N LEU A 181 16.35 14.83 36.75
CA LEU A 181 16.73 15.49 35.51
C LEU A 181 15.51 15.91 34.68
N SER A 182 14.55 15.01 34.49
CA SER A 182 13.32 15.28 33.74
C SER A 182 12.45 16.32 34.44
N GLY A 183 12.33 16.27 35.78
CA GLY A 183 11.64 17.30 36.56
C GLY A 183 12.30 18.67 36.44
N ARG A 184 13.63 18.74 36.57
CA ARG A 184 14.40 20.00 36.46
C ARG A 184 14.42 20.56 35.03
N SER A 185 14.45 19.69 34.02
CA SER A 185 14.36 20.10 32.60
C SER A 185 12.99 20.70 32.27
N LEU A 186 11.90 20.09 32.76
CA LEU A 186 10.54 20.61 32.57
C LEU A 186 10.34 21.93 33.33
N ALA A 187 10.80 22.02 34.58
CA ALA A 187 10.72 23.26 35.37
C ALA A 187 11.53 24.40 34.72
N TRP A 188 12.71 24.10 34.18
CA TRP A 188 13.48 25.08 33.40
C TRP A 188 12.72 25.51 32.15
N LEU A 189 12.15 24.59 31.39
CA LEU A 189 11.41 24.90 30.17
C LEU A 189 10.18 25.78 30.48
N GLU A 190 9.46 25.49 31.56
CA GLU A 190 8.30 26.26 32.00
C GLU A 190 8.64 27.67 32.50
N HIS A 191 9.87 27.92 32.97
CA HIS A 191 10.29 29.22 33.50
C HIS A 191 11.08 30.06 32.48
N SER A 192 12.04 29.43 31.79
CA SER A 192 12.99 30.09 30.89
C SER A 192 12.46 30.26 29.47
N CYS A 193 11.52 29.41 29.02
CA CYS A 193 10.94 29.47 27.67
C CYS A 193 9.58 30.19 27.62
N GLN A 194 9.18 30.91 28.67
CA GLN A 194 7.96 31.71 28.62
C GLN A 194 8.09 32.91 27.67
N PRO A 195 6.99 33.37 27.04
CA PRO A 195 7.04 34.48 26.09
C PRO A 195 7.64 35.79 26.66
N SER A 196 7.43 36.08 27.95
CA SER A 196 8.03 37.23 28.64
C SER A 196 9.55 37.06 28.81
N ALA A 197 9.98 35.94 29.41
CA ALA A 197 11.39 35.63 29.63
C ALA A 197 12.20 35.60 28.33
N MET A 198 11.60 35.07 27.26
CA MET A 198 12.23 35.00 25.95
C MET A 198 12.35 36.37 25.28
N ARG A 199 11.34 37.24 25.44
CA ARG A 199 11.44 38.64 24.99
C ARG A 199 12.55 39.37 25.74
N ASP A 200 12.61 39.23 27.06
CA ASP A 200 13.66 39.86 27.87
C ASP A 200 15.06 39.36 27.52
N LEU A 201 15.22 38.05 27.24
CA LEU A 201 16.49 37.48 26.80
C LEU A 201 16.92 38.05 25.45
N CYS A 202 16.03 38.01 24.45
CA CYS A 202 16.31 38.57 23.13
C CYS A 202 16.68 40.06 23.22
N ASP A 203 15.95 40.84 24.01
CA ASP A 203 16.22 42.25 24.25
C ASP A 203 17.61 42.48 24.89
N ARG A 204 17.98 41.68 25.89
CA ARG A 204 19.32 41.77 26.51
C ARG A 204 20.42 41.44 25.52
N VAL A 205 20.28 40.36 24.76
CA VAL A 205 21.28 39.92 23.78
C VAL A 205 21.40 40.92 22.64
N VAL A 206 20.29 41.47 22.13
CA VAL A 206 20.31 42.52 21.11
C VAL A 206 21.03 43.76 21.62
N ARG A 207 20.74 44.24 22.83
CA ARG A 207 21.46 45.39 23.42
C ARG A 207 22.96 45.11 23.57
N ARG A 208 23.34 43.88 24.00
CA ARG A 208 24.75 43.46 24.12
C ARG A 208 25.46 43.48 22.77
N VAL A 209 24.91 42.81 21.76
CA VAL A 209 25.50 42.73 20.42
C VAL A 209 25.60 44.12 19.77
N LEU A 210 24.60 44.97 19.96
CA LEU A 210 24.63 46.36 19.48
C LEU A 210 25.68 47.21 20.21
N ALA A 211 25.91 46.98 21.50
CA ALA A 211 26.97 47.66 22.25
C ALA A 211 28.36 47.20 21.80
N GLU A 212 28.56 45.88 21.61
CA GLU A 212 29.82 45.30 21.12
C GLU A 212 30.15 45.77 19.69
N SER A 213 29.14 45.92 18.83
CA SER A 213 29.33 46.42 17.47
C SER A 213 29.72 47.91 17.39
N ASN A 214 29.43 48.71 18.43
CA ASN A 214 29.79 50.14 18.50
C ASN A 214 31.09 50.44 19.27
N LEU A 215 31.74 49.42 19.85
CA LEU A 215 32.92 49.56 20.72
C LEU A 215 34.23 49.02 20.11
N SER A 216 34.39 49.03 18.79
CA SER A 216 35.69 48.73 18.15
C SER A 216 36.46 50.00 17.73
N PRO A 217 37.27 50.60 18.63
CA PRO A 217 38.46 51.34 18.25
C PRO A 217 39.72 50.52 18.57
N ALA A 218 40.67 50.55 17.62
CA ALA A 218 42.07 50.14 17.72
C ALA A 218 42.41 48.64 17.49
N GLY A 219 43.19 48.42 16.42
CA GLY A 219 43.89 47.17 16.14
C GLY A 219 44.48 47.05 14.74
N GLY A 220 44.96 48.14 14.13
CA GLY A 220 45.75 48.04 12.90
C GLY A 220 47.23 47.82 13.21
N PRO A 221 47.96 47.00 12.43
CA PRO A 221 49.34 47.26 12.12
C PRO A 221 49.41 47.98 10.78
N ALA A 222 50.09 49.12 10.79
CA ALA A 222 50.40 49.94 9.65
C ALA A 222 51.17 49.14 8.58
N LEU A 223 50.66 49.16 7.35
CA LEU A 223 51.49 48.99 6.17
C LEU A 223 52.23 50.31 5.95
N THR A 224 53.54 50.31 6.14
CA THR A 224 54.42 51.33 5.55
C THR A 224 55.37 50.64 4.58
N SER A 225 55.03 50.75 3.30
CA SER A 225 55.95 50.64 2.18
C SER A 225 56.97 51.78 2.20
N GLN A 226 58.22 51.49 1.84
CA GLN A 226 59.14 52.33 1.05
C GLN A 226 60.29 51.40 0.60
N SER A 227 60.35 50.97 -0.67
CA SER A 227 60.92 51.65 -1.86
C SER A 227 62.44 51.86 -1.83
N ALA A 228 63.12 51.07 -2.67
CA ALA A 228 64.28 51.35 -3.53
C ALA A 228 65.35 52.37 -3.05
N LEU A 229 66.56 51.85 -2.82
CA LEU A 229 67.75 52.08 -3.67
C LEU A 229 68.68 50.85 -3.59
#